data_AF-A0A812K0P8-F1
#
_entry.id   AF-A0A812K0P8-F1
#
_cell.length_a   1.000
_cell.length_b   1.000
_cell.length_c   1.000
_cell.angle_alpha   90.00
_cell.angle_beta   90.00
_cell.angle_gamma   90.00
#
_symmetry.space_group_name_H-M   'P 1'
#
loop_
_entity.id
_entity.type
_entity.pdbx_description
1 polymer ?
#
loop_
_entity_poly.entity_id
_entity_poly.type
_entity_poly.pdbx_seq_one_letter_code
_entity_poly.pdbx_strand_id
1 'polypeptide(L)'
;MGAASCHSCSCNCDDDGMEGRGNFTVLQTSSAMCPNDDGDEWLAEAVMDLTAKKSELEVTFLLPRTGTQTLVFKRKPLGLDFNRHMPVTIKHVRPGTHAEELGVQEGWQVQAIHGYDATRASFNDVYTALKDASALL
;
A
#
# COMPACT_ATOMS: atom_id res chain seq x y z
N MET A 1 -34.04 -11.86 -59.71
CA MET A 1 -33.61 -13.10 -60.40
C MET A 1 -32.23 -13.44 -59.88
N GLY A 2 -32.06 -14.62 -59.27
CA GLY A 2 -30.77 -15.07 -58.74
C GLY A 2 -30.95 -15.90 -57.48
N ALA A 3 -31.15 -17.20 -57.66
CA ALA A 3 -31.13 -18.19 -56.59
C ALA A 3 -29.69 -18.59 -56.25
N ALA A 4 -29.41 -18.87 -54.98
CA ALA A 4 -28.35 -19.79 -54.59
C ALA A 4 -28.72 -20.48 -53.27
N SER A 5 -29.02 -21.77 -53.38
CA SER A 5 -29.17 -22.73 -52.28
C SER A 5 -27.85 -22.94 -51.52
N CYS A 6 -27.95 -23.27 -50.23
CA CYS A 6 -27.19 -24.30 -49.51
C CYS A 6 -27.70 -24.31 -48.05
N HIS A 7 -28.51 -25.29 -47.67
CA HIS A 7 -28.16 -26.62 -47.12
C HIS A 7 -28.32 -26.63 -45.59
N SER A 8 -29.45 -27.24 -45.18
CA SER A 8 -29.76 -27.88 -43.90
C SER A 8 -28.77 -27.67 -42.74
N CYS A 9 -29.18 -26.90 -41.74
CA CYS A 9 -28.85 -27.18 -40.35
C CYS A 9 -30.10 -26.92 -39.52
N SER A 10 -30.83 -28.00 -39.25
CA SER A 10 -31.84 -28.05 -38.20
C SER A 10 -31.15 -27.86 -36.86
N CYS A 11 -31.29 -26.68 -36.28
CA CYS A 11 -31.13 -26.49 -34.85
C CYS A 11 -32.31 -25.64 -34.38
N ASN A 12 -33.37 -26.32 -33.96
CA ASN A 12 -34.39 -25.76 -33.08
C ASN A 12 -33.69 -25.19 -31.83
N CYS A 13 -33.76 -23.88 -31.66
CA CYS A 13 -33.69 -23.24 -30.35
C CYS A 13 -34.82 -22.20 -30.33
N ASP A 14 -36.01 -22.66 -29.95
CA ASP A 14 -37.03 -21.82 -29.35
C ASP A 14 -36.45 -21.29 -28.02
N ASP A 15 -36.30 -19.97 -27.88
CA ASP A 15 -36.49 -19.33 -26.57
C ASP A 15 -36.95 -17.88 -26.74
N ASP A 16 -37.97 -17.59 -25.96
CA ASP A 16 -38.98 -16.55 -26.08
C ASP A 16 -38.42 -15.14 -25.84
N GLY A 17 -38.43 -14.30 -26.88
CA GLY A 17 -38.03 -12.90 -26.79
C GLY A 17 -39.19 -12.01 -26.35
N MET A 18 -39.23 -11.60 -25.08
CA MET A 18 -40.10 -10.51 -24.63
C MET A 18 -39.43 -9.14 -24.78
N GLU A 19 -40.12 -8.31 -25.56
CA GLU A 19 -39.85 -6.92 -25.90
C GLU A 19 -40.10 -5.96 -24.73
N GLY A 20 -39.35 -4.85 -24.62
CA GLY A 20 -39.53 -4.00 -23.42
C GLY A 20 -38.97 -2.59 -23.33
N ARG A 21 -38.77 -1.87 -24.44
CA ARG A 21 -38.97 -0.40 -24.58
C ARG A 21 -38.17 0.60 -23.71
N GLY A 22 -37.50 1.53 -24.40
CA GLY A 22 -37.32 2.93 -23.96
C GLY A 22 -35.90 3.46 -24.10
N ASN A 23 -35.44 3.73 -25.31
CA ASN A 23 -35.25 5.08 -25.86
C ASN A 23 -34.39 6.03 -24.99
N PHE A 24 -33.17 6.31 -25.47
CA PHE A 24 -32.72 7.70 -25.65
C PHE A 24 -31.63 7.75 -26.73
N THR A 25 -31.81 8.69 -27.64
CA THR A 25 -31.07 8.86 -28.89
C THR A 25 -29.97 9.89 -28.71
N VAL A 26 -28.69 9.55 -28.97
CA VAL A 26 -27.69 10.52 -29.43
C VAL A 26 -26.68 9.85 -30.40
N LEU A 27 -26.88 10.15 -31.69
CA LEU A 27 -25.90 10.52 -32.73
C LEU A 27 -24.61 9.68 -32.91
N GLN A 28 -24.71 8.74 -33.87
CA GLN A 28 -23.80 8.52 -35.00
C GLN A 28 -22.28 8.56 -34.76
N THR A 29 -21.69 7.42 -34.42
CA THR A 29 -20.26 7.13 -34.70
C THR A 29 -20.16 5.94 -35.65
N SER A 30 -19.91 6.25 -36.91
CA SER A 30 -19.71 5.28 -37.98
C SER A 30 -18.39 4.51 -37.78
N SER A 31 -18.46 3.20 -37.97
CA SER A 31 -17.37 2.26 -38.28
C SER A 31 -16.25 2.09 -37.26
N ALA A 32 -16.32 0.93 -36.60
CA ALA A 32 -15.22 -0.03 -36.52
C ALA A 32 -13.87 0.52 -36.05
N MET A 33 -13.74 0.61 -34.73
CA MET A 33 -12.57 0.13 -33.99
C MET A 33 -13.02 0.02 -32.54
N CYS A 34 -12.75 -1.10 -31.90
CA CYS A 34 -12.73 -1.19 -30.45
C CYS A 34 -11.31 -0.80 -30.02
N PRO A 35 -11.02 0.46 -29.67
CA PRO A 35 -10.10 0.69 -28.58
C PRO A 35 -10.89 0.45 -27.30
N ASN A 36 -10.51 -0.57 -26.54
CA ASN A 36 -10.94 -0.70 -25.16
C ASN A 36 -10.35 0.50 -24.41
N ASP A 37 -11.15 1.55 -24.25
CA ASP A 37 -10.84 2.80 -23.56
C ASP A 37 -12.08 3.19 -22.73
N ASP A 38 -12.12 2.67 -21.51
CA ASP A 38 -12.78 3.33 -20.39
C ASP A 38 -11.69 3.30 -19.30
N GLY A 39 -10.83 4.33 -19.34
CA GLY A 39 -9.62 4.48 -18.51
C GLY A 39 -9.93 4.24 -17.03
N ASP A 40 -9.14 3.47 -16.28
CA ASP A 40 -7.75 3.77 -15.94
C ASP A 40 -7.50 5.28 -15.84
N GLU A 41 -7.92 5.87 -14.72
CA GLU A 41 -7.19 6.93 -14.03
C GLU A 41 -7.85 7.23 -12.68
N TRP A 42 -7.36 6.52 -11.66
CA TRP A 42 -6.94 7.06 -10.36
C TRP A 42 -7.23 6.10 -9.21
N LEU A 43 -6.39 5.07 -9.11
CA LEU A 43 -5.69 4.83 -7.85
C LEU A 43 -4.30 4.31 -8.15
N ALA A 44 -3.51 5.21 -8.75
CA ALA A 44 -2.07 5.13 -8.80
C ALA A 44 -1.47 5.24 -7.38
N GLU A 45 -1.76 4.30 -6.47
CA GLU A 45 -1.12 4.22 -5.14
C GLU A 45 -1.02 2.78 -4.59
N ALA A 46 -1.04 1.73 -5.43
CA ALA A 46 -0.96 0.35 -4.92
C ALA A 46 0.01 -0.59 -5.66
N VAL A 47 0.72 -0.09 -6.68
CA VAL A 47 1.66 -0.91 -7.45
C VAL A 47 3.01 -0.21 -7.57
N MET A 48 3.79 -0.18 -6.48
CA MET A 48 5.29 -0.15 -6.49
C MET A 48 5.95 -0.02 -5.08
N ASP A 49 5.46 -0.66 -4.02
CA ASP A 49 6.18 -0.66 -2.72
C ASP A 49 6.06 -1.99 -1.96
N LEU A 50 6.39 -3.12 -2.59
CA LEU A 50 6.34 -4.43 -1.91
C LEU A 50 7.60 -5.30 -2.06
N THR A 51 8.70 -4.78 -2.64
CA THR A 51 9.87 -5.66 -2.89
C THR A 51 11.26 -5.02 -2.79
N ALA A 52 11.38 -3.78 -2.31
CA ALA A 52 12.70 -3.10 -2.23
C ALA A 52 13.29 -2.89 -0.83
N LYS A 53 12.62 -3.27 0.27
CA LYS A 53 13.08 -2.92 1.63
C LYS A 53 13.61 -4.11 2.43
N LYS A 54 14.67 -4.77 1.94
CA LYS A 54 15.33 -5.89 2.64
C LYS A 54 16.44 -5.44 3.63
N SER A 55 16.75 -4.14 3.70
CA SER A 55 17.86 -3.61 4.51
C SER A 55 17.58 -2.21 5.07
N GLU A 56 16.33 -1.91 5.42
CA GLU A 56 15.99 -0.63 6.06
C GLU A 56 15.01 -0.88 7.20
N LEU A 57 15.27 -0.29 8.37
CA LEU A 57 14.43 -0.37 9.54
C LEU A 57 13.55 0.86 9.59
N GLU A 58 12.26 0.70 9.33
CA GLU A 58 11.30 1.80 9.42
C GLU A 58 10.67 1.85 10.82
N VAL A 59 10.70 3.01 11.47
CA VAL A 59 10.09 3.24 12.77
C VAL A 59 9.27 4.52 12.73
N THR A 60 8.01 4.41 13.09
CA THR A 60 7.09 5.54 13.26
C THR A 60 7.10 6.00 14.70
N PHE A 61 7.50 7.25 14.90
CA PHE A 61 7.52 7.93 16.18
C PHE A 61 6.36 8.92 16.28
N LEU A 62 5.79 9.06 17.45
CA LEU A 62 4.82 10.08 17.81
C LEU A 62 5.55 11.20 18.55
N LEU A 63 5.58 12.37 17.92
CA LEU A 63 6.09 13.63 18.44
C LEU A 63 4.99 14.32 19.25
N PRO A 64 5.32 14.87 20.42
CA PRO A 64 4.35 15.60 21.24
C PRO A 64 3.91 16.94 20.60
N ARG A 65 4.66 17.50 19.64
CA ARG A 65 4.39 18.81 19.03
C ARG A 65 3.79 18.76 17.63
N THR A 66 4.17 17.77 16.83
CA THR A 66 3.96 17.78 15.37
C THR A 66 3.17 16.58 14.85
N GLY A 67 2.80 15.63 15.71
CA GLY A 67 2.07 14.42 15.32
C GLY A 67 3.01 13.23 15.10
N THR A 68 2.80 12.44 14.07
CA THR A 68 3.58 11.22 13.79
C THR A 68 4.65 11.47 12.72
N GLN A 69 5.87 11.00 12.98
CA GLN A 69 7.00 11.03 12.06
C GLN A 69 7.53 9.61 11.83
N THR A 70 7.54 9.18 10.57
CA THR A 70 8.17 7.93 10.16
C THR A 70 9.62 8.18 9.79
N LEU A 71 10.54 7.38 10.33
CA LEU A 71 11.96 7.44 10.08
C LEU A 71 12.48 6.08 9.61
N VAL A 72 13.41 6.10 8.67
CA VAL A 72 13.97 4.90 8.05
C VAL A 72 15.46 4.83 8.34
N PHE A 73 15.84 3.85 9.14
CA PHE A 73 17.23 3.59 9.49
C PHE A 73 17.87 2.63 8.52
N LYS A 74 18.99 3.04 7.92
CA LYS A 74 19.70 2.23 6.91
C LYS A 74 20.99 1.59 7.41
N ARG A 75 21.39 1.87 8.65
CA ARG A 75 22.70 1.48 9.21
C ARG A 75 22.62 1.20 10.71
N LYS A 76 23.44 0.26 11.19
CA LYS A 76 23.76 0.08 12.61
C LYS A 76 24.98 0.91 13.02
N PRO A 77 25.11 1.29 14.30
CA PRO A 77 24.11 1.17 15.36
C PRO A 77 23.02 2.24 15.23
N LEU A 78 21.77 1.90 15.60
CA LEU A 78 20.67 2.88 15.63
C LEU A 78 20.95 4.03 16.60
N GLY A 79 21.64 3.75 17.71
CA GLY A 79 22.04 4.77 18.68
C GLY A 79 20.91 5.32 19.54
N LEU A 80 19.80 4.61 19.64
CA LEU A 80 18.62 5.04 20.40
C LEU A 80 18.60 4.38 21.77
N ASP A 81 18.41 5.17 22.81
CA ASP A 81 18.12 4.72 24.16
C ASP A 81 16.65 5.01 24.48
N PHE A 82 15.91 3.99 24.89
CA PHE A 82 14.48 4.08 25.17
C PHE A 82 14.13 3.37 26.46
N ASN A 83 13.04 3.82 27.08
CA ASN A 83 12.58 3.25 28.33
C ASN A 83 11.95 1.87 28.11
N ARG A 84 12.19 0.92 29.02
CA ARG A 84 11.59 -0.42 29.01
C ARG A 84 10.15 -0.44 29.53
N HIS A 85 9.40 0.61 29.22
CA HIS A 85 8.01 0.80 29.65
C HIS A 85 7.19 1.21 28.44
N MET A 86 5.93 0.77 28.41
CA MET A 86 4.97 1.14 27.37
C MET A 86 4.25 2.44 27.78
N PRO A 87 4.06 3.40 26.87
CA PRO A 87 4.59 3.46 25.50
C PRO A 87 6.11 3.68 25.47
N VAL A 88 6.81 3.02 24.53
CA VAL A 88 8.27 3.10 24.41
C VAL A 88 8.68 4.51 24.04
N THR A 89 9.28 5.23 24.98
CA THR A 89 9.69 6.62 24.80
C THR A 89 11.21 6.71 24.69
N ILE A 90 11.69 7.47 23.71
CA ILE A 90 13.11 7.79 23.53
C ILE A 90 13.56 8.66 24.71
N LYS A 91 14.56 8.17 25.44
CA LYS A 91 15.18 8.88 26.56
C LYS A 91 16.42 9.62 26.15
N HIS A 92 17.22 9.01 25.28
CA HIS A 92 18.49 9.59 24.87
C HIS A 92 18.82 9.13 23.46
N VAL A 93 19.39 10.03 22.67
CA VAL A 93 19.93 9.73 21.34
C VAL A 93 21.43 9.87 21.45
N ARG A 94 22.16 8.83 21.04
CA ARG A 94 23.62 8.83 21.09
C ARG A 94 24.16 9.73 19.98
N PRO A 95 25.07 10.68 20.29
CA PRO A 95 25.64 11.54 19.28
C PRO A 95 26.53 10.76 18.31
N GLY A 96 26.56 11.19 17.04
CA GLY A 96 27.29 10.51 15.97
C GLY A 96 26.67 9.19 15.51
N THR A 97 25.37 9.01 15.73
CA THR A 97 24.61 7.86 15.23
C THR A 97 23.56 8.29 14.21
N HIS A 98 23.06 7.32 13.44
CA HIS A 98 22.11 7.60 12.35
C HIS A 98 20.79 8.20 12.88
N ALA A 99 20.41 7.91 14.13
CA ALA A 99 19.26 8.54 14.77
C ALA A 99 19.40 10.05 14.95
N GLU A 100 20.60 10.54 15.29
CA GLU A 100 20.86 11.97 15.43
C GLU A 100 20.83 12.66 14.07
N GLU A 101 21.40 12.04 13.03
CA GLU A 101 21.34 12.55 11.65
C GLU A 101 19.91 12.65 11.12
N LEU A 102 19.04 11.69 11.49
CA LEU A 102 17.61 11.70 11.16
C LEU A 102 16.80 12.70 12.01
N GLY A 103 17.42 13.34 13.01
CA GLY A 103 16.78 14.32 13.88
C GLY A 103 15.84 13.71 14.92
N VAL A 104 16.05 12.45 15.32
CA VAL A 104 15.33 11.86 16.45
C VAL A 104 15.62 12.67 17.70
N GLN A 105 14.58 12.98 18.48
CA GLN A 105 14.75 13.71 19.75
C GLN A 105 14.23 12.89 20.94
N GLU A 106 14.72 13.26 22.12
CA GLU A 106 14.20 12.76 23.39
C GLU A 106 12.71 13.13 23.57
N GLY A 107 11.95 12.23 24.19
CA GLY A 107 10.51 12.37 24.41
C GLY A 107 9.63 11.86 23.28
N TRP A 108 10.21 11.36 22.18
CA TRP A 108 9.45 10.73 21.09
C TRP A 108 8.96 9.34 21.49
N GLN A 109 7.72 8.99 21.13
CA GLN A 109 7.14 7.69 21.47
C GLN A 109 7.08 6.78 20.24
N VAL A 110 7.53 5.54 20.34
CA VAL A 110 7.41 4.58 19.24
C VAL A 110 5.95 4.16 19.10
N GLN A 111 5.35 4.46 17.94
CA GLN A 111 3.98 4.09 17.62
C GLN A 111 3.91 2.83 16.75
N ALA A 112 4.78 2.72 15.74
CA ALA A 112 4.84 1.57 14.86
C ALA A 112 6.28 1.25 14.41
N ILE A 113 6.55 -0.01 14.06
CA ILE A 113 7.82 -0.47 13.50
C ILE A 113 7.49 -1.30 12.25
N HIS A 114 8.06 -0.97 11.08
CA HIS A 114 7.75 -1.64 9.81
C HIS A 114 6.24 -1.65 9.49
N GLY A 115 5.52 -0.58 9.84
CA GLY A 115 4.06 -0.54 9.72
C GLY A 115 3.29 -1.41 10.71
N TYR A 116 3.96 -2.12 11.63
CA TYR A 116 3.32 -2.85 12.72
C TYR A 116 3.11 -1.97 13.95
N ASP A 117 1.87 -1.84 14.41
CA ASP A 117 1.49 -1.08 15.61
C ASP A 117 2.18 -1.61 16.88
N ALA A 118 3.22 -0.91 17.30
CA ALA A 118 3.97 -1.20 18.51
C ALA A 118 3.19 -0.81 19.77
N THR A 119 2.20 0.10 19.68
CA THR A 119 1.42 0.58 20.84
C THR A 119 0.58 -0.51 21.52
N ARG A 120 0.12 -1.51 20.76
CA ARG A 120 -0.72 -2.61 21.26
C ARG A 120 0.08 -3.86 21.60
N ALA A 121 1.36 -3.89 21.25
CA ALA A 121 2.26 -5.00 21.48
C ALA A 121 2.99 -4.89 22.82
N SER A 122 3.61 -5.96 23.30
CA SER A 122 4.43 -5.88 24.52
C SER A 122 5.79 -5.29 24.21
N PHE A 123 6.42 -4.65 25.20
CA PHE A 123 7.80 -4.16 25.08
C PHE A 123 8.76 -5.23 24.53
N ASN A 124 8.60 -6.50 24.95
CA ASN A 124 9.45 -7.59 24.50
C ASN A 124 9.29 -7.88 22.99
N ASP A 125 8.07 -7.84 22.47
CA ASP A 125 7.79 -8.05 21.04
C ASP A 125 8.39 -6.91 20.21
N VAL A 126 8.15 -5.67 20.63
CA VAL A 126 8.69 -4.45 20.01
C VAL A 126 10.22 -4.47 20.02
N TYR A 127 10.84 -4.82 21.15
CA TYR A 127 12.28 -4.93 21.30
C TYR A 127 12.86 -6.04 20.42
N THR A 128 12.18 -7.20 20.35
CA THR A 128 12.60 -8.33 19.51
C THR A 128 12.51 -7.97 18.04
N ALA A 129 11.40 -7.35 17.62
CA ALA A 129 11.22 -6.88 16.25
C ALA A 129 12.27 -5.84 15.86
N LEU A 130 12.54 -4.85 16.72
CA LEU A 130 13.57 -3.85 16.49
C LEU A 130 14.97 -4.46 16.44
N LYS A 131 15.27 -5.43 17.31
CA LYS A 131 16.54 -6.15 17.32
C LYS A 131 16.72 -6.96 16.04
N ASP A 132 15.72 -7.73 15.63
CA ASP A 132 15.74 -8.57 14.43
C ASP A 132 15.81 -7.73 13.15
N ALA A 133 14.94 -6.73 13.01
CA ALA A 133 14.94 -5.84 11.86
C ALA A 133 16.23 -5.00 11.80
N SER A 134 16.78 -4.57 12.95
CA SER A 134 18.11 -3.99 12.96
C SER A 134 19.15 -5.00 12.47
N ALA A 135 19.07 -6.29 12.84
CA ALA A 135 20.04 -7.34 12.47
C ALA A 135 20.26 -7.47 10.96
N LEU A 136 19.27 -7.07 10.15
CA LEU A 136 19.32 -7.10 8.69
C LEU A 136 20.00 -5.87 8.03
N LEU A 137 20.34 -4.82 8.81
CA LEU A 137 21.08 -3.61 8.39
C LEU A 137 22.61 -3.79 8.45
#